data_AF-A0AB38EP72-F1
#
_entry.id   AF-A0AB38EP72-F1
#
_cell.length_a   1.000
_cell.length_b   1.000
_cell.length_c   1.000
_cell.angle_alpha   90.00
_cell.angle_beta   90.00
_cell.angle_gamma   90.00
#
_symmetry.space_group_name_H-M   'P 1'
#
loop_
_entity.id
_entity.type
_entity.pdbx_description
1 polymer ?
#
loop_
_entity_poly.entity_id
_entity_poly.type
_entity_poly.pdbx_seq_one_letter_code
_entity_poly.pdbx_strand_id
1 'polypeptide(L)'
;MRDLMTELKELRLHGMASAWEELVSQGTASTASSKWLLEHLLQQEHADRAVRSVNHQMNMAKLPMHRDLAGFDFSASSADAS
;
A
#
# COMPACT_ATOMS: atom_id res chain seq x y z
N MET A 1 4.16 -16.01 -13.69
CA MET A 1 5.12 -16.33 -12.61
C MET A 1 5.32 -15.05 -11.82
N ARG A 2 5.07 -15.03 -10.50
CA ARG A 2 5.29 -13.81 -9.69
C ARG A 2 6.76 -13.42 -9.75
N ASP A 3 7.02 -12.12 -9.86
CA ASP A 3 8.36 -11.56 -9.87
C ASP A 3 8.68 -10.95 -8.51
N LEU A 4 9.23 -11.79 -7.63
CA LEU A 4 9.60 -11.41 -6.26
C LEU A 4 10.58 -10.24 -6.22
N MET A 5 11.45 -10.10 -7.23
CA MET A 5 12.41 -9.00 -7.28
C MET A 5 11.70 -7.66 -7.44
N THR A 6 10.66 -7.61 -8.27
CA THR A 6 9.86 -6.41 -8.51
C THR A 6 9.00 -6.08 -7.29
N GLU A 7 8.30 -7.05 -6.71
CA GLU A 7 7.46 -6.85 -5.52
C GLU A 7 8.28 -6.34 -4.31
N LEU A 8 9.47 -6.89 -4.08
CA LEU A 8 10.37 -6.42 -3.01
C LEU A 8 10.82 -4.96 -3.25
N LYS A 9 11.07 -4.56 -4.50
CA LYS A 9 11.45 -3.18 -4.84
C LYS A 9 10.29 -2.20 -4.67
N GLU A 10 9.07 -2.59 -5.03
CA GLU A 10 7.86 -1.79 -4.81
C GLU A 10 7.63 -1.51 -3.32
N LEU A 11 7.94 -2.49 -2.46
CA LEU A 11 7.91 -2.33 -1.01
C LEU A 11 9.13 -1.59 -0.42
N ARG A 12 10.06 -1.13 -1.27
CA ARG A 12 11.34 -0.48 -0.90
C ARG A 12 12.28 -1.38 -0.07
N LEU A 13 12.14 -2.69 -0.18
CA LEU A 13 12.96 -3.69 0.51
C LEU A 13 14.21 -4.03 -0.30
N HIS A 14 15.02 -3.01 -0.63
CA HIS A 14 16.16 -3.15 -1.55
C HIS A 14 17.22 -4.17 -1.07
N GLY A 15 17.46 -4.25 0.24
CA GLY A 15 18.39 -5.25 0.79
C GLY A 15 17.88 -6.68 0.63
N MET A 16 16.57 -6.91 0.79
CA MET A 16 15.96 -8.21 0.57
C MET A 16 15.96 -8.59 -0.91
N ALA A 17 15.74 -7.61 -1.79
CA ALA A 17 15.83 -7.80 -3.24
C ALA A 17 17.23 -8.27 -3.66
N SER A 18 18.29 -7.65 -3.12
CA SER A 18 19.68 -8.06 -3.37
C SER A 18 19.98 -9.45 -2.81
N ALA A 19 19.52 -9.76 -1.59
CA ALA A 19 19.73 -11.07 -0.99
C ALA A 19 18.98 -12.18 -1.76
N TRP A 20 17.80 -11.88 -2.29
CA TRP A 20 17.05 -12.79 -3.15
C TRP A 20 17.78 -13.09 -4.45
N GLU A 21 18.40 -12.10 -5.08
CA GLU A 21 19.23 -12.28 -6.29
C GLU A 21 20.40 -13.23 -6.04
N GLU A 22 21.13 -13.01 -4.95
CA GLU A 22 22.24 -13.86 -4.55
C GLU A 22 21.76 -15.29 -4.27
N LEU A 23 20.64 -15.46 -3.57
CA LEU A 23 20.07 -16.77 -3.28
C LEU A 23 19.63 -17.51 -4.56
N VAL A 24 19.02 -16.81 -5.52
CA VAL A 24 18.65 -17.39 -6.82
C VAL A 24 19.89 -17.81 -7.62
N SER A 25 20.98 -17.05 -7.53
CA SER A 25 22.26 -17.39 -8.18
C SER A 25 22.89 -18.68 -7.62
N GLN A 26 22.58 -19.05 -6.38
CA GLN A 26 23.06 -20.27 -5.71
C GLN A 26 22.28 -21.54 -6.09
N GLY A 27 21.16 -21.43 -6.80
CA GLY A 27 20.43 -22.58 -7.37
C GLY A 27 19.09 -22.93 -6.73
N THR A 28 18.35 -23.84 -7.38
CA THR A 28 16.92 -24.08 -7.16
C THR A 28 16.57 -24.94 -5.94
N ALA A 29 17.44 -25.86 -5.52
CA ALA A 29 17.16 -26.80 -4.44
C ALA A 29 17.07 -26.13 -3.05
N SER A 30 17.84 -25.06 -2.84
CA SER A 30 17.85 -24.28 -1.58
C SER A 30 16.76 -23.19 -1.56
N THR A 31 16.32 -22.73 -2.74
CA THR A 31 15.45 -21.55 -2.88
C THR A 31 13.96 -21.86 -2.82
N ALA A 32 13.52 -23.10 -3.10
CA ALA A 32 12.10 -23.42 -3.24
C ALA A 32 11.27 -23.13 -1.97
N SER A 33 11.75 -23.54 -0.80
CA SER A 33 11.06 -23.29 0.48
C SER A 33 11.05 -21.80 0.85
N SER A 34 12.17 -21.12 0.64
CA SER A 34 12.30 -19.67 0.86
C SER A 34 11.41 -18.87 -0.08
N LYS A 35 11.27 -19.31 -1.34
CA LYS A 35 10.40 -18.71 -2.35
C LYS A 35 8.95 -18.71 -1.90
N TRP A 36 8.44 -19.88 -1.52
CA TRP A 36 7.05 -20.03 -1.07
C TRP A 36 6.76 -19.14 0.14
N LEU A 37 7.67 -19.09 1.11
CA LEU A 37 7.52 -18.26 2.30
C LEU A 37 7.48 -16.77 1.93
N LEU A 38 8.39 -16.29 1.08
CA LEU A 38 8.41 -14.90 0.63
C LEU A 38 7.15 -14.52 -0.14
N GLU A 39 6.66 -15.38 -1.04
CA GLU A 39 5.40 -15.16 -1.76
C GLU A 39 4.21 -15.00 -0.82
N HIS A 40 4.17 -15.78 0.27
CA HIS A 40 3.10 -15.68 1.26
C HIS A 40 3.21 -14.40 2.09
N LEU A 41 4.41 -14.05 2.55
CA LEU A 41 4.65 -12.84 3.35
C LEU A 41 4.33 -11.57 2.54
N LEU A 42 4.74 -11.51 1.27
CA LEU A 42 4.42 -10.39 0.39
C LEU A 42 2.91 -10.21 0.23
N GLN A 43 2.17 -11.31 0.05
CA GLN A 43 0.71 -11.25 -0.05
C GLN A 43 0.06 -10.68 1.22
N GLN A 44 0.54 -11.08 2.40
CA GLN A 44 0.03 -10.53 3.67
C GLN A 44 0.35 -9.04 3.81
N GLU A 45 1.57 -8.63 3.49
CA GLU A 45 2.01 -7.23 3.57
C GLU A 45 1.22 -6.32 2.63
N HIS A 46 0.94 -6.76 1.39
CA HIS A 46 0.10 -6.02 0.46
C HIS A 46 -1.34 -5.83 0.99
N ALA A 47 -1.94 -6.88 1.56
CA ALA A 47 -3.27 -6.80 2.15
C ALA A 47 -3.31 -5.81 3.32
N ASP A 48 -2.32 -5.88 4.22
CA ASP A 48 -2.22 -5.00 5.38
C ASP A 48 -1.98 -3.53 4.97
N ARG A 49 -1.12 -3.28 3.98
CA ARG A 49 -0.91 -1.93 3.42
C ARG A 49 -2.17 -1.36 2.78
N ALA A 50 -2.94 -2.16 2.04
CA ALA A 50 -4.19 -1.69 1.45
C ALA A 50 -5.17 -1.23 2.54
N VAL A 51 -5.34 -2.02 3.60
CA VAL A 51 -6.18 -1.66 4.76
C VAL A 51 -5.69 -0.39 5.43
N ARG A 52 -4.38 -0.28 5.70
CA ARG A 52 -3.77 0.93 6.29
C ARG A 52 -3.94 2.17 5.42
N SER A 53 -3.79 2.03 4.10
CA SER A 53 -3.95 3.12 3.14
C SER A 53 -5.39 3.64 3.13
N VAL A 54 -6.38 2.74 3.09
CA VAL A 54 -7.81 3.11 3.18
C VAL A 54 -8.09 3.79 4.51
N ASN A 55 -7.65 3.22 5.64
CA ASN A 55 -7.84 3.83 6.95
C ASN A 55 -7.20 5.22 7.04
N HIS A 56 -6.02 5.40 6.45
CA HIS A 56 -5.36 6.72 6.41
C HIS A 56 -6.15 7.71 5.57
N GLN A 57 -6.60 7.31 4.37
CA GLN A 57 -7.44 8.15 3.51
C GLN A 57 -8.75 8.52 4.20
N MET A 58 -9.45 7.57 4.83
CA MET A 58 -10.68 7.85 5.58
C MET A 58 -10.46 8.79 6.76
N ASN A 59 -9.33 8.66 7.47
CA ASN A 59 -8.96 9.57 8.54
C ASN A 59 -8.60 10.97 8.05
N MET A 60 -7.87 11.09 6.94
CA MET A 60 -7.54 12.37 6.30
C MET A 60 -8.76 13.04 5.68
N ALA A 61 -9.64 12.24 5.08
CA ALA A 61 -10.91 12.66 4.49
C ALA A 61 -12.01 12.85 5.53
N LYS A 62 -11.68 12.93 6.83
CA LYS A 62 -12.56 13.50 7.86
C LYS A 62 -12.91 14.93 7.45
N LEU A 63 -13.90 15.04 6.56
CA LEU A 63 -14.73 16.21 6.37
C LEU A 63 -15.19 16.61 7.77
N PRO A 64 -15.14 17.90 8.16
CA PRO A 64 -15.52 18.33 9.50
C PRO A 64 -16.86 17.69 9.89
N MET A 65 -16.86 16.87 10.95
CA MET A 65 -18.06 16.13 11.43
C MET A 65 -19.17 17.05 11.96
N HIS A 66 -19.01 18.36 11.81
CA HIS A 66 -20.06 19.36 11.98
C HIS A 66 -20.08 20.27 10.74
N ARG A 67 -20.48 19.69 9.61
CA ARG A 67 -21.25 20.41 8.60
C ARG A 67 -22.63 19.77 8.52
N ASP A 68 -23.31 19.77 9.65
CA ASP A 68 -24.76 19.87 9.66
C ASP A 68 -25.13 21.01 8.69
N LEU A 69 -26.07 20.73 7.78
CA LEU A 69 -26.55 21.71 6.79
C LEU A 69 -27.05 23.02 7.44
N ALA A 70 -27.31 22.99 8.76
CA ALA A 70 -27.66 24.12 9.59
C ALA A 70 -26.50 25.10 9.88
N GLY A 71 -25.24 24.66 9.79
CA GLY A 71 -24.04 25.49 10.00
C GLY A 71 -23.33 25.90 8.71
N PHE A 72 -23.89 25.57 7.54
CA PHE A 72 -23.33 25.97 6.26
C PHE A 72 -23.66 27.45 6.00
N ASP A 73 -22.67 28.32 6.18
CA ASP A 73 -22.78 29.72 5.77
C ASP A 73 -22.67 29.83 4.24
N PHE A 74 -23.81 30.01 3.57
CA PHE A 74 -23.90 30.23 2.13
C PHE A 74 -23.41 31.62 1.71
N SER A 75 -23.22 32.57 2.63
CA SER A 75 -22.78 33.93 2.29
C SER A 75 -21.32 34.00 1.82
N ALA A 76 -20.50 33.00 2.16
CA ALA A 76 -19.12 32.86 1.68
C ALA A 76 -19.02 32.11 0.34
N SER A 77 -20.12 31.61 -0.21
CA SER A 77 -20.14 30.93 -1.50
C SER A 77 -20.58 31.90 -2.59
N SER A 78 -19.63 32.44 -3.35
CA SER A 78 -19.93 33.13 -4.61
C SER A 78 -20.31 32.09 -5.68
N ALA A 79 -21.44 31.42 -5.50
CA ALA A 79 -22.08 30.70 -6.59
C ALA A 79 -22.75 31.77 -7.46
N ASP A 80 -22.04 32.15 -8.51
CA ASP A 80 -22.43 33.05 -9.56
C ASP A 80 -23.83 32.66 -10.10
N ALA A 81 -24.80 33.55 -9.93
CA ALA A 81 -26.14 33.39 -10.48
C ALA A 81 -26.21 34.21 -11.77
N SER A 82 -26.08 33.51 -12.89
CA SER A 82 -26.46 33.99 -14.23
C SER A 82 -27.98 34.04 -14.38
#